data_AF-A0A2G9NCY3-F1
#
_entry.id   AF-A0A2G9NCY3-F1
#
_cell.length_a   1.000
_cell.length_b   1.000
_cell.length_c   1.000
_cell.angle_alpha   90.00
_cell.angle_beta   90.00
_cell.angle_gamma   90.00
#
_symmetry.space_group_name_H-M   'P 1'
#
loop_
_entity.id
_entity.type
_entity.pdbx_description
1 polymer ?
#
loop_
_entity_poly.entity_id
_entity_poly.type
_entity_poly.pdbx_seq_one_letter_code
_entity_poly.pdbx_strand_id
1 'polypeptide(L)'
;MEIDSKKFLEIMQENFSLPIVKTSLGEGIKMDCLGAFIFSSVTGAGYLDNPAYPFTPKGLLKLFYNALDYKFVTGLFDNTTIKNTPYNLSLGKKFIFESDKIIIPVEFNSERELQAKLKKFFSEVSNPTDYIIQRIELSKKGNGMEPFMEYLICETMKKENYIVESQIPLSHREGSPDFGGYKIKSLINSNISLNKIHLIELSMIRLGVKRNKLQGEKCSSFIVGEAKTSTTEMLKQLNKYLNTKFFDEGFEIHPSKNVASKDYLNLFTIDSNNKILLIRRKSKIKLFDEKRQKEYEDWLSNYVKYYLIANLTNDEFDRFYQDYNHKQISSINDIVKFVNNLTYEEIFKKIREVL
;
A
#
# COMPACT_ATOMS: atom_id res chain seq x y z
N MET A 1 -5.53 12.15 20.37
CA MET A 1 -4.15 11.73 20.71
C MET A 1 -3.27 12.14 19.56
N GLU A 2 -2.25 12.93 19.82
CA GLU A 2 -1.23 13.22 18.81
C GLU A 2 -0.16 12.12 18.84
N ILE A 3 0.37 11.80 17.67
CA ILE A 3 1.44 10.80 17.51
C ILE A 3 2.72 11.60 17.27
N ASP A 4 3.51 11.76 18.32
CA ASP A 4 4.87 12.31 18.27
C ASP A 4 5.90 11.18 18.03
N SER A 5 7.20 11.51 18.01
CA SER A 5 8.27 10.53 17.75
C SER A 5 8.30 9.41 18.79
N LYS A 6 8.11 9.75 20.06
CA LYS A 6 8.11 8.77 21.15
C LYS A 6 6.95 7.80 20.96
N LYS A 7 5.75 8.32 20.71
CA LYS A 7 4.55 7.53 20.53
C LYS A 7 4.60 6.67 19.28
N PHE A 8 5.17 7.19 18.19
CA PHE A 8 5.46 6.42 16.99
C PHE A 8 6.31 5.18 17.31
N LEU A 9 7.42 5.35 18.04
CA LEU A 9 8.30 4.24 18.43
C LEU A 9 7.58 3.23 19.33
N GLU A 10 6.85 3.71 20.34
CA GLU A 10 6.08 2.85 21.27
C GLU A 10 5.00 2.04 20.54
N ILE A 11 4.24 2.66 19.63
CA ILE A 11 3.24 1.96 18.80
C ILE A 11 3.94 0.90 17.93
N MET A 12 5.06 1.22 17.29
CA MET A 12 5.77 0.25 16.45
C MET A 12 6.28 -0.94 17.27
N GLN A 13 6.82 -0.69 18.45
CA GLN A 13 7.34 -1.73 19.34
C GLN A 13 6.24 -2.66 19.87
N GLU A 14 5.14 -2.09 20.36
CA GLU A 14 4.04 -2.87 20.95
C GLU A 14 3.29 -3.74 19.94
N ASN A 15 3.32 -3.40 18.64
CA ASN A 15 2.47 -4.03 17.63
C ASN A 15 3.20 -4.87 16.56
N PHE A 16 4.51 -4.66 16.34
CA PHE A 16 5.22 -5.29 15.20
C PHE A 16 6.51 -6.05 15.55
N SER A 17 6.92 -6.15 16.81
CA SER A 17 8.14 -6.88 17.22
C SER A 17 9.40 -6.47 16.43
N LEU A 18 9.46 -5.20 15.99
CA LEU A 18 10.59 -4.65 15.27
C LEU A 18 11.62 -4.06 16.25
N PRO A 19 12.93 -4.25 16.03
CA PRO A 19 13.94 -3.69 16.92
C PRO A 19 13.97 -2.16 16.87
N ILE A 20 13.94 -1.52 18.04
CA ILE A 20 14.34 -0.12 18.19
C ILE A 20 15.87 -0.08 18.30
N VAL A 21 16.51 0.74 17.46
CA VAL A 21 17.97 0.93 17.44
C VAL A 21 18.32 2.39 17.73
N LYS A 22 19.41 2.59 18.46
CA LYS A 22 20.00 3.92 18.69
C LYS A 22 21.05 4.20 17.61
N THR A 23 20.94 5.37 16.98
CA THR A 23 21.85 5.83 15.93
C THR A 23 22.35 7.23 16.25
N SER A 24 23.32 7.73 15.49
CA SER A 24 23.75 9.13 15.59
C SER A 24 22.63 10.14 15.26
N LEU A 25 21.60 9.72 14.52
CA LEU A 25 20.46 10.54 14.16
C LEU A 25 19.31 10.49 15.18
N GLY A 26 19.42 9.64 16.21
CA GLY A 26 18.38 9.36 17.19
C GLY A 26 17.94 7.90 17.21
N GLU A 27 16.84 7.63 17.91
CA GLU A 27 16.20 6.31 17.96
C GLU A 27 15.36 6.07 16.71
N GLY A 28 15.41 4.85 16.18
CA GLY A 28 14.65 4.46 14.99
C GLY A 28 14.25 2.99 14.98
N ILE A 29 13.38 2.63 14.05
CA ILE A 29 12.93 1.26 13.84
C ILE A 29 13.78 0.59 12.77
N LYS A 30 14.44 -0.52 13.11
CA LYS A 30 15.16 -1.34 12.15
C LYS A 30 14.19 -2.32 11.45
N MET A 31 14.28 -2.40 10.13
CA MET A 31 13.42 -3.22 9.29
C MET A 31 14.17 -3.70 8.04
N ASP A 32 13.80 -4.84 7.48
CA ASP A 32 14.39 -5.30 6.20
C ASP A 32 14.00 -4.37 5.03
N CYS A 33 14.77 -4.43 3.94
CA CYS A 33 14.55 -3.55 2.78
C CYS A 33 13.16 -3.67 2.15
N LEU A 34 12.56 -4.87 2.14
CA LEU A 34 11.24 -5.08 1.54
C LEU A 34 10.17 -4.44 2.42
N GLY A 35 10.18 -4.69 3.72
CA GLY A 35 9.29 -4.04 4.68
C GLY A 35 9.44 -2.52 4.65
N ALA A 36 10.67 -2.02 4.54
CA ALA A 36 10.96 -0.59 4.45
C ALA A 36 10.44 0.06 3.16
N PHE A 37 10.50 -0.66 2.03
CA PHE A 37 9.90 -0.23 0.78
C PHE A 37 8.37 -0.13 0.88
N ILE A 38 7.72 -1.11 1.52
CA ILE A 38 6.27 -1.06 1.78
C ILE A 38 5.91 0.11 2.69
N PHE A 39 6.62 0.27 3.81
CA PHE A 39 6.43 1.38 4.73
C PHE A 39 6.52 2.71 3.99
N SER A 40 7.61 2.93 3.24
CA SER A 40 7.84 4.14 2.44
C SER A 40 6.76 4.36 1.37
N SER A 41 6.26 3.29 0.74
CA SER A 41 5.19 3.34 -0.28
C SER A 41 3.84 3.76 0.29
N VAL A 42 3.54 3.35 1.52
CA VAL A 42 2.28 3.67 2.21
C VAL A 42 2.37 5.05 2.88
N THR A 43 3.40 5.26 3.70
CA THR A 43 3.49 6.47 4.53
C THR A 43 3.97 7.69 3.73
N GLY A 44 4.80 7.48 2.71
CA GLY A 44 5.51 8.55 2.01
C GLY A 44 6.79 8.98 2.72
N ALA A 45 7.22 8.25 3.76
CA ALA A 45 8.51 8.47 4.40
C ALA A 45 9.64 8.27 3.38
N GLY A 46 10.61 9.19 3.35
CA GLY A 46 11.60 9.25 2.28
C GLY A 46 12.95 8.67 2.68
N TYR A 47 13.57 7.89 1.80
CA TYR A 47 14.98 7.51 1.88
C TYR A 47 15.84 8.76 1.84
N LEU A 48 16.79 8.90 2.76
CA LEU A 48 17.69 10.06 2.83
C LEU A 48 18.80 9.96 1.76
N ASP A 49 18.41 9.85 0.48
CA ASP A 49 19.32 9.86 -0.67
C ASP A 49 19.69 11.29 -1.10
N ASN A 50 18.80 12.25 -0.81
CA ASN A 50 19.03 13.66 -1.02
C ASN A 50 18.44 14.45 0.17
N PRO A 51 19.23 15.29 0.87
CA PRO A 51 18.73 16.03 2.02
C PRO A 51 17.70 17.11 1.65
N ALA A 52 17.66 17.55 0.39
CA ALA A 52 16.66 18.48 -0.13
C ALA A 52 15.34 17.79 -0.45
N TYR A 53 15.40 16.64 -1.10
CA TYR A 53 14.24 15.89 -1.56
C TYR A 53 14.46 14.38 -1.37
N PRO A 54 14.28 13.86 -0.14
CA PRO A 54 14.37 12.44 0.13
C PRO A 54 13.43 11.64 -0.78
N PHE A 55 13.94 10.61 -1.43
CA PHE A 55 13.16 9.80 -2.36
C PHE A 55 12.07 8.97 -1.64
N THR A 56 10.86 8.91 -2.20
CA THR A 56 9.81 7.97 -1.78
C THR A 56 9.14 7.34 -3.01
N PRO A 57 8.80 6.03 -2.96
CA PRO A 57 8.01 5.38 -4.00
C PRO A 57 6.50 5.68 -3.90
N LYS A 58 6.03 6.40 -2.87
CA LYS A 58 4.61 6.71 -2.70
C LYS A 58 4.06 7.43 -3.95
N GLY A 59 2.98 6.88 -4.50
CA GLY A 59 2.33 7.37 -5.72
C GLY A 59 3.00 6.99 -7.05
N LEU A 60 4.25 6.48 -7.06
CA LEU A 60 4.91 6.03 -8.29
C LEU A 60 4.39 4.67 -8.78
N LEU A 61 3.69 3.93 -7.92
CA LEU A 61 3.29 2.55 -8.14
C LEU A 61 1.79 2.40 -8.43
N LYS A 62 1.14 3.52 -8.75
CA LYS A 62 -0.26 3.56 -9.18
C LYS A 62 -0.43 2.88 -10.55
N LEU A 63 -1.64 2.40 -10.80
CA LEU A 63 -2.01 1.80 -12.08
C LEU A 63 -3.12 2.59 -12.75
N PHE A 64 -4.26 2.71 -12.08
CA PHE A 64 -5.47 3.30 -12.65
C PHE A 64 -5.89 4.57 -11.93
N TYR A 65 -6.67 5.38 -12.64
CA TYR A 65 -7.30 6.58 -12.07
C TYR A 65 -8.62 6.25 -11.37
N ASN A 66 -9.45 5.43 -12.03
CA ASN A 66 -10.76 4.99 -11.54
C ASN A 66 -10.89 3.46 -11.69
N ALA A 67 -11.73 2.89 -10.86
CA ALA A 67 -12.10 1.48 -10.93
C ALA A 67 -13.02 1.32 -12.14
N LEU A 68 -13.03 0.10 -12.69
CA LEU A 68 -13.86 -0.31 -13.83
C LEU A 68 -13.51 0.35 -15.18
N ASP A 69 -12.84 1.50 -15.21
CA ASP A 69 -12.52 2.25 -16.43
C ASP A 69 -11.23 1.80 -17.15
N TYR A 70 -10.31 1.11 -16.44
CA TYR A 70 -8.97 0.71 -16.94
C TYR A 70 -8.15 1.87 -17.55
N LYS A 71 -8.36 3.10 -17.06
CA LYS A 71 -7.59 4.28 -17.49
C LYS A 71 -6.29 4.37 -16.71
N PHE A 72 -5.18 4.10 -17.38
CA PHE A 72 -3.86 4.18 -16.79
C PHE A 72 -3.50 5.60 -16.35
N VAL A 73 -2.78 5.67 -15.24
CA VAL A 73 -2.01 6.85 -14.82
C VAL A 73 -0.53 6.51 -14.91
N THR A 74 0.33 7.52 -15.00
CA THR A 74 1.77 7.30 -14.91
C THR A 74 2.10 6.71 -13.54
N GLY A 75 2.59 5.47 -13.56
CA GLY A 75 2.96 4.72 -12.37
C GLY A 75 3.71 3.45 -12.75
N LEU A 76 3.20 2.27 -12.39
CA LEU A 76 3.77 0.98 -12.84
C LEU A 76 3.81 0.88 -14.37
N PHE A 77 2.81 1.48 -15.02
CA PHE A 77 2.76 1.65 -16.47
C PHE A 77 2.78 3.14 -16.83
N ASP A 78 3.31 3.45 -17.99
CA ASP A 78 3.25 4.76 -18.62
C ASP A 78 3.02 4.57 -20.13
N ASN A 79 1.83 4.92 -20.58
CA ASN A 79 1.31 4.57 -21.90
C ASN A 79 1.40 3.05 -22.16
N THR A 80 2.22 2.63 -23.11
CA THR A 80 2.39 1.22 -23.48
C THR A 80 3.56 0.54 -22.78
N THR A 81 4.24 1.24 -21.87
CA THR A 81 5.50 0.78 -21.27
C THR A 81 5.35 0.52 -19.78
N ILE A 82 6.09 -0.47 -19.30
CA ILE A 82 6.33 -0.73 -17.89
C ILE A 82 7.43 0.23 -17.42
N LYS A 83 7.14 1.07 -16.42
CA LYS A 83 7.98 2.22 -16.04
C LYS A 83 8.48 2.17 -14.60
N ASN A 84 7.65 2.48 -13.61
CA ASN A 84 8.12 2.65 -12.24
C ASN A 84 8.05 1.36 -11.40
N THR A 85 8.33 0.19 -11.97
CA THR A 85 8.23 -1.06 -11.21
C THR A 85 9.26 -1.15 -10.10
N PRO A 86 9.02 -1.94 -9.03
CA PRO A 86 10.05 -2.19 -8.02
C PRO A 86 11.37 -2.65 -8.61
N TYR A 87 11.33 -3.49 -9.66
CA TYR A 87 12.53 -3.90 -10.38
C TYR A 87 13.24 -2.71 -11.05
N ASN A 88 12.55 -1.87 -11.81
CA ASN A 88 13.17 -0.71 -12.45
C ASN A 88 13.71 0.29 -11.41
N LEU A 89 13.00 0.48 -10.29
CA LEU A 89 13.48 1.27 -9.17
C LEU A 89 14.75 0.66 -8.56
N SER A 90 14.84 -0.67 -8.44
CA SER A 90 16.05 -1.34 -7.95
C SER A 90 17.26 -1.13 -8.87
N LEU A 91 17.06 -1.01 -10.18
CA LEU A 91 18.14 -0.74 -11.13
C LEU A 91 18.66 0.70 -11.00
N GLY A 92 17.76 1.68 -10.85
CA GLY A 92 18.11 3.10 -10.73
C GLY A 92 18.50 3.55 -9.32
N LYS A 93 18.03 2.85 -8.29
CA LYS A 93 18.21 3.18 -6.86
C LYS A 93 18.43 1.90 -6.06
N LYS A 94 19.56 1.24 -6.29
CA LYS A 94 19.93 -0.06 -5.67
C LYS A 94 19.75 -0.10 -4.15
N PHE A 95 20.09 1.00 -3.48
CA PHE A 95 19.98 1.15 -2.03
C PHE A 95 18.60 0.81 -1.46
N ILE A 96 17.52 0.90 -2.25
CA ILE A 96 16.15 0.59 -1.81
C ILE A 96 16.02 -0.88 -1.38
N PHE A 97 16.68 -1.79 -2.10
CA PHE A 97 16.54 -3.24 -1.91
C PHE A 97 17.81 -3.92 -1.37
N GLU A 98 18.81 -3.15 -0.98
CA GLU A 98 20.02 -3.60 -0.28
C GLU A 98 19.90 -3.32 1.21
N SER A 99 20.57 -4.10 2.06
CA SER A 99 20.71 -3.92 3.53
C SER A 99 19.39 -3.73 4.32
N ASP A 100 19.49 -3.78 5.64
CA ASP A 100 18.38 -3.34 6.50
C ASP A 100 18.27 -1.81 6.47
N LYS A 101 17.07 -1.28 6.73
CA LYS A 101 16.77 0.14 6.81
C LYS A 101 16.39 0.56 8.22
N ILE A 102 16.59 1.83 8.52
CA ILE A 102 16.25 2.43 9.80
C ILE A 102 15.27 3.58 9.58
N ILE A 103 14.04 3.42 10.08
CA ILE A 103 13.02 4.47 10.05
C ILE A 103 13.27 5.43 11.23
N ILE A 104 13.61 6.67 10.94
CA ILE A 104 13.86 7.72 11.94
C ILE A 104 12.65 8.67 11.97
N PRO A 105 11.89 8.76 13.08
CA PRO A 105 10.89 9.80 13.25
C PRO A 105 11.59 11.16 13.44
N VAL A 106 11.18 12.15 12.65
CA VAL A 106 11.73 13.52 12.71
C VAL A 106 10.59 14.51 12.90
N GLU A 107 10.55 15.10 14.08
CA GLU A 107 9.68 16.22 14.42
C GLU A 107 10.20 17.53 13.85
N PHE A 108 9.30 18.35 13.32
CA PHE A 108 9.60 19.70 12.84
C PHE A 108 8.35 20.58 12.82
N ASN A 109 8.54 21.89 12.87
CA ASN A 109 7.46 22.88 12.77
C ASN A 109 7.37 23.54 11.38
N SER A 110 8.45 23.50 10.60
CA SER A 110 8.51 24.06 9.24
C SER A 110 9.39 23.26 8.30
N GLU A 111 9.12 23.34 7.00
CA GLU A 111 9.96 22.69 5.98
C GLU A 111 11.42 23.17 6.08
N ARG A 112 11.66 24.46 6.34
CA ARG A 112 13.02 25.00 6.50
C ARG A 112 13.77 24.34 7.65
N GLU A 113 13.09 24.08 8.77
CA GLU A 113 13.67 23.38 9.92
C GLU A 113 14.00 21.93 9.56
N LEU A 114 13.07 21.22 8.91
CA LEU A 114 13.28 19.85 8.45
C LEU A 114 14.51 19.79 7.53
N GLN A 115 14.57 20.66 6.53
CA GLN A 115 15.68 20.73 5.57
C GLN A 115 17.04 20.97 6.24
N ALA A 116 17.10 21.81 7.27
CA ALA A 116 18.33 22.01 8.04
C ALA A 116 18.73 20.74 8.81
N LYS A 117 17.77 20.04 9.42
CA LYS A 117 18.01 18.75 10.09
C LYS A 117 18.50 17.69 9.11
N LEU A 118 17.85 17.54 7.95
CA LEU A 118 18.22 16.55 6.94
C LEU A 118 19.61 16.79 6.35
N LYS A 119 19.99 18.05 6.10
CA LYS A 119 21.37 18.39 5.68
C LYS A 119 22.40 17.98 6.72
N LYS A 120 22.13 18.26 7.99
CA LYS A 120 22.99 17.84 9.10
C LYS A 120 23.10 16.32 9.15
N PHE A 121 21.97 15.62 9.15
CA PHE A 121 21.93 14.15 9.18
C PHE A 121 22.72 13.53 8.03
N PHE A 122 22.51 14.04 6.81
CA PHE A 122 23.21 13.57 5.61
C PHE A 122 24.74 13.71 5.71
N SER A 123 25.25 14.70 6.45
CA SER A 123 26.68 14.90 6.68
C SER A 123 27.26 14.09 7.85
N GLU A 124 26.41 13.59 8.77
CA GLU A 124 26.83 12.90 10.00
C GLU A 124 26.92 11.38 9.86
N VAL A 125 26.33 10.79 8.81
CA VAL A 125 26.30 9.35 8.59
C VAL A 125 27.03 8.96 7.31
N SER A 126 27.68 7.80 7.33
CA SER A 126 28.41 7.28 6.16
C SER A 126 27.48 6.80 5.05
N ASN A 127 26.35 6.19 5.41
CA ASN A 127 25.37 5.64 4.47
C ASN A 127 23.98 6.29 4.68
N PRO A 128 23.76 7.53 4.21
CA PRO A 128 22.47 8.21 4.37
C PRO A 128 21.27 7.42 3.84
N THR A 129 21.45 6.66 2.76
CA THR A 129 20.39 5.87 2.11
C THR A 129 19.89 4.67 2.92
N ASP A 130 20.57 4.30 4.01
CA ASP A 130 20.06 3.30 4.97
C ASP A 130 18.98 3.87 5.89
N TYR A 131 18.80 5.18 5.91
CA TYR A 131 17.83 5.88 6.75
C TYR A 131 16.60 6.31 5.93
N ILE A 132 15.42 6.08 6.50
CA ILE A 132 14.15 6.57 5.99
C ILE A 132 13.56 7.54 7.00
N ILE A 133 13.21 8.74 6.54
CA ILE A 133 12.75 9.83 7.39
C ILE A 133 11.23 9.78 7.47
N GLN A 134 10.70 9.37 8.63
CA GLN A 134 9.30 9.53 8.96
C GLN A 134 9.07 10.96 9.47
N ARG A 135 8.39 11.75 8.65
CA ARG A 135 8.06 13.15 8.96
C ARG A 135 6.96 13.21 10.01
N ILE A 136 7.15 14.03 11.04
CA ILE A 136 6.15 14.34 12.07
C ILE A 136 6.03 15.87 12.16
N GLU A 137 4.97 16.42 11.58
CA GLU A 137 4.81 17.87 11.40
C GLU A 137 4.00 18.47 12.54
N LEU A 138 4.69 18.96 13.57
CA LEU A 138 4.10 19.46 14.83
C LEU A 138 3.19 20.69 14.63
N SER A 139 3.34 21.40 13.50
CA SER A 139 2.49 22.54 13.15
C SER A 139 1.11 22.12 12.60
N LYS A 140 0.92 20.84 12.24
CA LYS A 140 -0.36 20.29 11.80
C LYS A 140 -1.05 19.57 12.95
N LYS A 141 -2.37 19.79 13.11
CA LYS A 141 -3.19 18.98 14.02
C LYS A 141 -3.04 17.50 13.68
N GLY A 142 -2.81 16.65 14.68
CA GLY A 142 -2.60 15.21 14.47
C GLY A 142 -1.27 14.87 13.78
N ASN A 143 -0.32 15.82 13.76
CA ASN A 143 1.07 15.71 13.31
C ASN A 143 1.28 15.21 11.86
N GLY A 144 0.25 15.26 11.02
CA GLY A 144 0.30 14.71 9.66
C GLY A 144 0.41 13.18 9.60
N MET A 145 0.00 12.48 10.67
CA MET A 145 0.22 11.04 10.84
C MET A 145 -0.88 10.14 10.24
N GLU A 146 -1.73 10.67 9.36
CA GLU A 146 -2.76 9.87 8.65
C GLU A 146 -2.13 8.73 7.83
N PRO A 147 -1.06 8.94 7.06
CA PRO A 147 -0.41 7.84 6.32
C PRO A 147 0.22 6.77 7.23
N PHE A 148 0.60 7.14 8.45
CA PHE A 148 1.06 6.15 9.42
C PHE A 148 -0.11 5.28 9.91
N MET A 149 -1.27 5.87 10.16
CA MET A 149 -2.49 5.11 10.50
C MET A 149 -2.93 4.17 9.37
N GLU A 150 -2.80 4.59 8.10
CA GLU A 150 -2.99 3.71 6.92
C GLU A 150 -2.07 2.49 6.96
N TYR A 151 -0.77 2.70 7.24
CA TYR A 151 0.20 1.62 7.37
C TYR A 151 -0.18 0.65 8.49
N LEU A 152 -0.56 1.15 9.66
CA LEU A 152 -0.95 0.32 10.80
C LEU A 152 -2.16 -0.57 10.50
N ILE A 153 -3.21 -0.02 9.87
CA ILE A 153 -4.39 -0.83 9.53
C ILE A 153 -4.07 -1.86 8.43
N CYS A 154 -3.26 -1.49 7.44
CA CYS A 154 -2.79 -2.42 6.42
C CYS A 154 -2.07 -3.61 7.06
N GLU A 155 -1.06 -3.37 7.91
CA GLU A 155 -0.32 -4.44 8.57
C GLU A 155 -1.21 -5.29 9.50
N THR A 156 -2.21 -4.68 10.14
CA THR A 156 -3.17 -5.41 10.98
C THR A 156 -4.06 -6.31 10.15
N MET A 157 -4.66 -5.80 9.07
CA MET A 157 -5.57 -6.57 8.22
C MET A 157 -4.83 -7.62 7.38
N LYS A 158 -3.56 -7.38 7.06
CA LYS A 158 -2.66 -8.36 6.47
C LYS A 158 -2.54 -9.62 7.35
N LYS A 159 -2.44 -9.45 8.68
CA LYS A 159 -2.44 -10.58 9.64
C LYS A 159 -3.78 -11.34 9.66
N GLU A 160 -4.89 -10.70 9.29
CA GLU A 160 -6.25 -11.24 9.18
C GLU A 160 -6.57 -11.88 7.80
N ASN A 161 -5.53 -12.26 7.04
CA ASN A 161 -5.58 -12.86 5.70
C ASN A 161 -6.06 -11.94 4.56
N TYR A 162 -6.09 -10.62 4.74
CA TYR A 162 -6.46 -9.72 3.64
C TYR A 162 -5.27 -9.44 2.71
N ILE A 163 -5.57 -9.17 1.44
CA ILE A 163 -4.76 -8.34 0.54
C ILE A 163 -5.03 -6.89 0.92
N VAL A 164 -4.00 -6.09 1.16
CA VAL A 164 -4.18 -4.71 1.62
C VAL A 164 -3.58 -3.69 0.65
N GLU A 165 -4.15 -2.49 0.60
CA GLU A 165 -3.69 -1.40 -0.26
C GLU A 165 -4.14 -0.04 0.30
N SER A 166 -3.37 1.02 0.03
CA SER A 166 -3.68 2.41 0.40
C SER A 166 -3.80 3.38 -0.80
N GLN A 167 -3.80 2.86 -2.03
CA GLN A 167 -3.90 3.64 -3.27
C GLN A 167 -5.05 3.17 -4.16
N ILE A 168 -6.24 3.04 -3.58
CA ILE A 168 -7.41 2.45 -4.26
C ILE A 168 -7.95 3.42 -5.33
N PRO A 169 -7.98 3.04 -6.61
CA PRO A 169 -8.53 3.89 -7.64
C PRO A 169 -10.04 3.70 -7.69
N LEU A 170 -10.83 4.27 -6.77
CA LEU A 170 -12.27 4.04 -6.76
C LEU A 170 -12.98 4.89 -7.83
N SER A 171 -13.09 6.21 -7.63
CA SER A 171 -13.61 7.17 -8.62
C SER A 171 -13.54 8.61 -8.10
N HIS A 172 -13.54 9.60 -9.00
CA HIS A 172 -13.48 11.02 -8.62
C HIS A 172 -14.63 11.50 -7.73
N ARG A 173 -15.85 11.04 -8.00
CA ARG A 173 -17.05 11.50 -7.29
C ARG A 173 -17.12 10.91 -5.88
N GLU A 174 -16.65 9.69 -5.74
CA GLU A 174 -16.66 8.88 -4.54
C GLU A 174 -15.47 9.25 -3.65
N GLY A 175 -14.31 9.58 -4.24
CA GLY A 175 -13.04 9.86 -3.59
C GLY A 175 -12.08 8.66 -3.65
N SER A 176 -10.86 8.84 -3.13
CA SER A 176 -9.86 7.77 -2.99
C SER A 176 -9.84 7.33 -1.53
N PRO A 177 -10.29 6.10 -1.21
CA PRO A 177 -10.15 5.59 0.15
C PRO A 177 -8.70 5.50 0.60
N ASP A 178 -8.48 5.70 1.90
CA ASP A 178 -7.15 5.64 2.53
C ASP A 178 -6.72 4.17 2.79
N PHE A 179 -7.68 3.25 2.86
CA PHE A 179 -7.44 1.83 3.12
C PHE A 179 -8.41 0.92 2.37
N GLY A 180 -7.89 -0.16 1.79
CA GLY A 180 -8.63 -1.26 1.19
C GLY A 180 -8.12 -2.60 1.69
N GLY A 181 -9.05 -3.52 1.94
CA GLY A 181 -8.73 -4.91 2.26
C GLY A 181 -9.58 -5.86 1.44
N TYR A 182 -8.97 -6.87 0.83
CA TYR A 182 -9.65 -7.82 -0.05
C TYR A 182 -9.36 -9.27 0.32
N LYS A 183 -10.42 -10.06 0.42
CA LYS A 183 -10.42 -11.52 0.29
C LYS A 183 -11.14 -11.81 -1.00
N ILE A 184 -10.44 -12.38 -1.99
CA ILE A 184 -10.96 -12.56 -3.34
C ILE A 184 -11.12 -14.06 -3.60
N LYS A 185 -12.38 -14.51 -3.75
CA LYS A 185 -12.70 -15.93 -3.95
C LYS A 185 -12.15 -16.46 -5.28
N SER A 186 -12.18 -15.65 -6.35
CA SER A 186 -11.68 -16.09 -7.66
C SER A 186 -10.19 -16.46 -7.69
N LEU A 187 -9.40 -16.08 -6.68
CA LEU A 187 -7.97 -16.44 -6.59
C LEU A 187 -7.72 -17.86 -6.07
N ILE A 188 -8.72 -18.54 -5.47
CA ILE A 188 -8.60 -19.89 -4.87
C ILE A 188 -8.10 -20.95 -5.86
N ASN A 189 -8.51 -20.84 -7.13
CA ASN A 189 -8.20 -21.86 -8.13
C ASN A 189 -6.79 -21.71 -8.71
N SER A 190 -6.12 -20.60 -8.44
CA SER A 190 -4.70 -20.46 -8.74
C SER A 190 -3.91 -21.16 -7.63
N ASN A 191 -2.89 -21.95 -7.96
CA ASN A 191 -1.97 -22.60 -7.00
C ASN A 191 -1.08 -21.58 -6.24
N ILE A 192 -1.58 -20.38 -6.01
CA ILE A 192 -0.80 -19.17 -5.81
C ILE A 192 -1.46 -18.38 -4.70
N SER A 193 -0.76 -18.34 -3.56
CA SER A 193 -1.22 -17.53 -2.45
C SER A 193 -1.00 -16.07 -2.76
N LEU A 194 -2.09 -15.31 -2.64
CA LEU A 194 -2.08 -13.86 -2.73
C LEU A 194 -2.57 -13.24 -1.42
N ASN A 195 -2.73 -14.00 -0.33
CA ASN A 195 -3.25 -13.48 0.94
C ASN A 195 -2.10 -13.03 1.85
N LYS A 196 -2.39 -12.17 2.82
CA LYS A 196 -1.39 -11.64 3.79
C LYS A 196 -0.27 -10.84 3.12
N ILE A 197 -0.62 -10.04 2.13
CA ILE A 197 0.32 -9.17 1.42
C ILE A 197 -0.26 -7.76 1.26
N HIS A 198 0.60 -6.79 1.09
CA HIS A 198 0.24 -5.59 0.34
C HIS A 198 0.15 -5.93 -1.14
N LEU A 199 -0.83 -5.35 -1.84
CA LEU A 199 -1.04 -5.61 -3.27
C LEU A 199 0.23 -5.32 -4.10
N ILE A 200 0.99 -4.31 -3.68
CA ILE A 200 2.26 -3.91 -4.30
C ILE A 200 3.35 -5.00 -4.26
N GLU A 201 3.33 -5.89 -3.26
CA GLU A 201 4.29 -7.00 -3.14
C GLU A 201 4.17 -7.96 -4.34
N LEU A 202 3.03 -7.97 -5.03
CA LEU A 202 2.84 -8.72 -6.25
C LEU A 202 3.76 -8.27 -7.39
N SER A 203 4.22 -7.03 -7.38
CA SER A 203 5.17 -6.48 -8.34
C SER A 203 6.65 -6.62 -7.92
N MET A 204 6.90 -7.34 -6.82
CA MET A 204 8.24 -7.50 -6.21
C MET A 204 8.77 -8.94 -6.28
N ILE A 205 8.10 -9.85 -7.00
CA ILE A 205 8.50 -11.27 -7.10
C ILE A 205 9.92 -11.39 -7.66
N ARG A 206 10.26 -10.61 -8.69
CA ARG A 206 11.60 -10.61 -9.30
C ARG A 206 12.70 -10.23 -8.32
N LEU A 207 12.35 -9.50 -7.26
CA LEU A 207 13.27 -9.10 -6.20
C LEU A 207 13.39 -10.15 -5.09
N GLY A 208 12.89 -11.37 -5.31
CA GLY A 208 13.02 -12.49 -4.39
C GLY A 208 11.95 -12.56 -3.30
N VAL A 209 10.85 -11.80 -3.41
CA VAL A 209 9.71 -11.92 -2.50
C VAL A 209 9.10 -13.32 -2.63
N LYS A 210 9.36 -14.16 -1.62
CA LYS A 210 8.86 -15.52 -1.54
C LYS A 210 7.36 -15.50 -1.28
N ARG A 211 6.65 -16.40 -1.97
CA ARG A 211 5.21 -16.59 -1.77
C ARG A 211 5.00 -17.82 -0.90
N ASN A 212 4.22 -17.66 0.16
CA ASN A 212 3.74 -18.81 0.91
C ASN A 212 2.74 -19.60 0.06
N LYS A 213 2.56 -20.89 0.32
CA LYS A 213 1.35 -21.61 -0.12
C LYS A 213 0.29 -21.36 0.96
N LEU A 214 -0.86 -20.75 0.62
CA LEU A 214 -1.97 -20.64 1.56
C LEU A 214 -3.31 -20.88 0.86
N GLN A 215 -4.22 -21.40 1.68
CA GLN A 215 -5.58 -21.80 1.37
C GLN A 215 -6.37 -20.61 0.83
N GLY A 216 -7.08 -20.85 -0.26
CA GLY A 216 -8.01 -19.86 -0.79
C GLY A 216 -9.18 -19.61 0.16
N GLU A 217 -9.75 -18.40 0.10
CA GLU A 217 -10.87 -17.96 0.95
C GLU A 217 -12.20 -18.44 0.38
N LYS A 218 -13.06 -19.10 1.17
CA LYS A 218 -14.33 -19.66 0.67
C LYS A 218 -15.31 -18.62 0.10
N CYS A 219 -15.21 -17.37 0.58
CA CYS A 219 -16.08 -16.27 0.20
C CYS A 219 -15.25 -14.99 0.01
N SER A 220 -15.71 -14.14 -0.92
CA SER A 220 -15.15 -12.80 -1.08
C SER A 220 -15.55 -11.91 0.10
N SER A 221 -14.64 -11.02 0.50
CA SER A 221 -14.90 -9.99 1.52
C SER A 221 -14.05 -8.77 1.24
N PHE A 222 -14.70 -7.63 1.04
CA PHE A 222 -14.07 -6.35 0.70
C PHE A 222 -14.35 -5.33 1.79
N ILE A 223 -13.29 -4.74 2.32
CA ILE A 223 -13.34 -3.72 3.37
C ILE A 223 -12.70 -2.45 2.88
N VAL A 224 -13.22 -1.32 3.36
CA VAL A 224 -12.73 0.02 3.01
C VAL A 224 -12.58 0.87 4.26
N GLY A 225 -11.63 1.80 4.27
CA GLY A 225 -11.36 2.66 5.40
C GLY A 225 -11.08 4.10 5.00
N GLU A 226 -11.32 4.98 5.97
CA GLU A 226 -10.96 6.40 5.93
C GLU A 226 -10.18 6.72 7.20
N ALA A 227 -9.00 7.31 7.03
CA ALA A 227 -8.09 7.69 8.09
C ALA A 227 -8.14 9.19 8.36
N LYS A 228 -8.22 9.52 9.65
CA LYS A 228 -8.08 10.89 10.15
C LYS A 228 -7.31 10.85 11.46
N THR A 229 -6.42 11.82 11.66
CA THR A 229 -5.73 12.01 12.96
C THR A 229 -6.14 13.28 13.69
N SER A 230 -6.71 14.23 12.96
CA SER A 230 -7.06 15.57 13.47
C SER A 230 -8.55 15.78 13.72
N THR A 231 -9.41 14.99 13.06
CA THR A 231 -10.87 15.09 13.13
C THR A 231 -11.48 13.69 13.26
N THR A 232 -12.65 13.60 13.89
CA THR A 232 -13.41 12.37 14.02
C THR A 232 -14.46 12.19 12.91
N GLU A 233 -14.57 13.17 12.00
CA GLU A 233 -15.55 13.21 10.91
C GLU A 233 -15.09 12.41 9.68
N MET A 234 -15.31 11.09 9.71
CA MET A 234 -15.03 10.18 8.57
C MET A 234 -16.31 9.68 7.90
N LEU A 235 -17.44 9.74 8.61
CA LEU A 235 -18.69 9.08 8.24
C LEU A 235 -19.20 9.49 6.84
N LYS A 236 -19.12 10.77 6.49
CA LYS A 236 -19.61 11.26 5.19
C LYS A 236 -18.88 10.59 4.04
N GLN A 237 -17.55 10.49 4.15
CA GLN A 237 -16.69 9.96 3.11
C GLN A 237 -16.80 8.42 3.04
N LEU A 238 -16.79 7.74 4.20
CA LEU A 238 -17.07 6.30 4.28
C LEU A 238 -18.44 5.93 3.69
N ASN A 239 -19.49 6.71 3.94
CA ASN A 239 -20.79 6.46 3.35
C ASN A 239 -20.78 6.55 1.83
N LYS A 240 -19.96 7.42 1.23
CA LYS A 240 -19.80 7.42 -0.24
C LYS A 240 -19.22 6.10 -0.74
N TYR A 241 -18.18 5.61 -0.08
CA TYR A 241 -17.55 4.34 -0.45
C TYR A 241 -18.54 3.18 -0.30
N LEU A 242 -19.25 3.11 0.83
CA LEU A 242 -20.24 2.04 1.08
C LEU A 242 -21.44 2.12 0.13
N ASN A 243 -21.84 3.32 -0.30
CA ASN A 243 -22.93 3.51 -1.27
C ASN A 243 -22.59 3.02 -2.68
N THR A 244 -21.31 2.78 -3.00
CA THR A 244 -20.93 2.08 -4.25
C THR A 244 -21.41 0.63 -4.26
N LYS A 245 -21.66 0.07 -3.06
CA LYS A 245 -22.01 -1.33 -2.81
C LYS A 245 -20.94 -2.35 -3.21
N PHE A 246 -19.70 -1.89 -3.40
CA PHE A 246 -18.56 -2.79 -3.59
C PHE A 246 -18.10 -3.41 -2.28
N PHE A 247 -18.18 -2.66 -1.17
CA PHE A 247 -17.58 -3.04 0.10
C PHE A 247 -18.60 -3.60 1.10
N ASP A 248 -18.21 -4.65 1.82
CA ASP A 248 -18.99 -5.29 2.88
C ASP A 248 -18.92 -4.54 4.20
N GLU A 249 -17.79 -3.89 4.49
CA GLU A 249 -17.53 -3.21 5.76
C GLU A 249 -16.74 -1.92 5.59
N GLY A 250 -17.06 -0.93 6.42
CA GLY A 250 -16.33 0.33 6.53
C GLY A 250 -15.55 0.41 7.84
N PHE A 251 -14.35 0.98 7.80
CA PHE A 251 -13.49 1.24 8.95
C PHE A 251 -13.29 2.74 9.14
N GLU A 252 -13.66 3.24 10.31
CA GLU A 252 -13.13 4.50 10.81
C GLU A 252 -11.74 4.24 11.38
N ILE A 253 -10.73 4.98 10.92
CA ILE A 253 -9.34 4.79 11.35
C ILE A 253 -8.91 6.09 12.03
N HIS A 254 -8.81 6.04 13.36
CA HIS A 254 -8.49 7.23 14.14
C HIS A 254 -7.75 6.87 15.43
N PRO A 255 -6.63 7.53 15.77
CA PRO A 255 -5.74 7.10 16.84
C PRO A 255 -6.34 7.19 18.25
N SER A 256 -7.37 8.00 18.47
CA SER A 256 -7.97 8.18 19.80
C SER A 256 -9.48 8.19 19.83
N LYS A 257 -10.12 7.59 18.83
CA LYS A 257 -11.58 7.48 18.86
C LYS A 257 -11.93 6.22 19.65
N ASN A 258 -12.92 6.32 20.53
CA ASN A 258 -13.27 5.22 21.44
C ASN A 258 -14.52 4.45 20.99
N VAL A 259 -15.35 5.07 20.14
CA VAL A 259 -16.61 4.50 19.66
C VAL A 259 -16.80 4.88 18.20
N ALA A 260 -17.22 3.93 17.36
CA ALA A 260 -17.53 4.20 15.95
C ALA A 260 -18.74 5.14 15.83
N SER A 261 -18.79 5.96 14.76
CA SER A 261 -19.93 6.90 14.58
C SER A 261 -21.28 6.20 14.36
N LYS A 262 -21.26 4.95 13.90
CA LYS A 262 -22.45 4.13 13.60
C LYS A 262 -22.19 2.66 13.91
N ASP A 263 -23.24 1.95 14.31
CA ASP A 263 -23.17 0.53 14.70
C ASP A 263 -22.82 -0.44 13.56
N TYR A 264 -22.89 0.00 12.30
CA TYR A 264 -22.51 -0.81 11.13
C TYR A 264 -21.07 -0.59 10.68
N LEU A 265 -20.36 0.37 11.29
CA LEU A 265 -18.96 0.66 11.03
C LEU A 265 -18.07 -0.03 12.06
N ASN A 266 -16.90 -0.47 11.60
CA ASN A 266 -15.82 -0.86 12.47
C ASN A 266 -14.98 0.37 12.85
N LEU A 267 -14.20 0.26 13.92
CA LEU A 267 -13.27 1.29 14.36
C LEU A 267 -11.88 0.67 14.60
N PHE A 268 -10.88 1.24 13.95
CA PHE A 268 -9.46 1.01 14.20
C PHE A 268 -8.90 2.18 15.01
N THR A 269 -8.37 1.90 16.19
CA THR A 269 -7.87 2.91 17.14
C THR A 269 -6.67 2.41 17.93
N ILE A 270 -6.11 3.26 18.78
CA ILE A 270 -4.95 2.94 19.62
C ILE A 270 -5.35 3.16 21.09
N ASP A 271 -5.05 2.20 21.96
CA ASP A 271 -5.36 2.29 23.39
C ASP A 271 -4.34 3.12 24.18
N SER A 272 -4.55 3.24 25.49
CA SER A 272 -3.65 3.96 26.39
C SER A 272 -2.26 3.31 26.53
N ASN A 273 -2.11 2.04 26.14
CA ASN A 273 -0.86 1.29 26.16
C ASN A 273 -0.20 1.25 24.78
N ASN A 274 -0.61 2.12 23.85
CA ASN A 274 -0.14 2.18 22.47
C ASN A 274 -0.42 0.90 21.64
N LYS A 275 -1.34 0.05 22.07
CA LYS A 275 -1.75 -1.15 21.34
C LYS A 275 -2.86 -0.84 20.36
N ILE A 276 -2.78 -1.45 19.19
CA ILE A 276 -3.83 -1.38 18.18
C ILE A 276 -5.07 -2.11 18.70
N LEU A 277 -6.20 -1.42 18.66
CA LEU A 277 -7.52 -1.97 18.98
C LEU A 277 -8.42 -1.97 17.76
N LEU A 278 -9.12 -3.09 17.60
CA LEU A 278 -10.11 -3.28 16.54
C LEU A 278 -11.49 -3.50 17.13
N ILE A 279 -12.31 -2.46 17.11
CA ILE A 279 -13.69 -2.50 17.59
C ILE A 279 -14.57 -2.89 16.41
N ARG A 280 -15.13 -4.10 16.46
CA ARG A 280 -16.00 -4.63 15.39
C ARG A 280 -17.39 -4.01 15.46
N ARG A 281 -18.00 -3.83 14.30
CA ARG A 281 -19.39 -3.40 14.13
C ARG A 281 -20.37 -4.30 14.89
N LYS A 282 -21.48 -3.72 15.33
CA LYS A 282 -22.57 -4.41 16.04
C LYS A 282 -23.70 -4.85 15.11
N SER A 283 -23.75 -4.29 13.89
CA SER A 283 -24.80 -4.55 12.91
C SER A 283 -24.22 -4.70 11.51
N LYS A 284 -24.91 -5.43 10.63
CA LYS A 284 -24.53 -5.53 9.21
C LYS A 284 -25.00 -4.29 8.44
N ILE A 285 -24.26 -3.94 7.40
CA ILE A 285 -24.68 -2.94 6.42
C ILE A 285 -25.89 -3.49 5.66
N LYS A 286 -26.95 -2.68 5.52
CA LYS A 286 -28.19 -3.08 4.84
C LYS A 286 -28.11 -3.01 3.30
N LEU A 287 -27.07 -2.41 2.75
CA LEU A 287 -26.94 -2.02 1.34
C LEU A 287 -26.16 -3.05 0.48
N PHE A 288 -26.32 -4.34 0.75
CA PHE A 288 -25.62 -5.38 -0.02
C PHE A 288 -26.22 -5.53 -1.43
N ASP A 289 -25.36 -5.61 -2.45
CA ASP A 289 -25.73 -5.82 -3.86
C ASP A 289 -24.72 -6.75 -4.51
N GLU A 290 -25.11 -8.03 -4.58
CA GLU A 290 -24.24 -9.12 -5.06
C GLU A 290 -23.73 -8.88 -6.48
N LYS A 291 -24.55 -8.28 -7.35
CA LYS A 291 -24.18 -8.00 -8.74
C LYS A 291 -23.07 -6.95 -8.80
N ARG A 292 -23.21 -5.85 -8.04
CA ARG A 292 -22.20 -4.79 -7.95
C ARG A 292 -20.91 -5.28 -7.33
N GLN A 293 -21.00 -6.08 -6.27
CA GLN A 293 -19.83 -6.66 -5.64
C GLN A 293 -19.11 -7.62 -6.60
N LYS A 294 -19.84 -8.43 -7.36
CA LYS A 294 -19.26 -9.34 -8.35
C LYS A 294 -18.55 -8.59 -9.49
N GLU A 295 -19.15 -7.52 -10.01
CA GLU A 295 -18.52 -6.62 -10.99
C GLU A 295 -17.18 -6.08 -10.46
N TYR A 296 -17.15 -5.64 -9.20
CA TYR A 296 -15.93 -5.16 -8.57
C TYR A 296 -14.90 -6.28 -8.31
N GLU A 297 -15.34 -7.48 -7.94
CA GLU A 297 -14.46 -8.65 -7.78
C GLU A 297 -13.76 -9.00 -9.11
N ASP A 298 -14.51 -9.02 -10.21
CA ASP A 298 -13.96 -9.37 -11.52
C ASP A 298 -12.94 -8.31 -11.98
N TRP A 299 -13.24 -7.03 -11.74
CA TRP A 299 -12.27 -5.96 -11.96
C TRP A 299 -11.04 -6.07 -11.07
N LEU A 300 -11.19 -6.32 -9.76
CA LEU A 300 -10.09 -6.52 -8.83
C LEU A 300 -9.19 -7.68 -9.25
N SER A 301 -9.78 -8.77 -9.76
CA SER A 301 -9.01 -9.88 -10.30
C SER A 301 -8.14 -9.44 -11.48
N ASN A 302 -8.66 -8.64 -12.41
CA ASN A 302 -7.81 -8.07 -13.47
C ASN A 302 -6.78 -7.09 -12.91
N TYR A 303 -7.14 -6.26 -11.93
CA TYR A 303 -6.24 -5.31 -11.27
C TYR A 303 -4.99 -6.00 -10.69
N VAL A 304 -5.18 -7.14 -10.01
CA VAL A 304 -4.09 -8.01 -9.51
C VAL A 304 -3.15 -8.44 -10.64
N LYS A 305 -3.67 -8.79 -11.83
CA LYS A 305 -2.84 -9.23 -12.97
C LYS A 305 -1.84 -8.15 -13.41
N TYR A 306 -2.20 -6.87 -13.39
CA TYR A 306 -1.29 -5.79 -13.77
C TYR A 306 -0.09 -5.68 -12.82
N TYR A 307 -0.30 -5.84 -11.52
CA TYR A 307 0.83 -5.90 -10.56
C TYR A 307 1.74 -7.10 -10.81
N LEU A 308 1.19 -8.24 -11.23
CA LEU A 308 1.98 -9.41 -11.58
C LEU A 308 2.80 -9.19 -12.86
N ILE A 309 2.18 -8.63 -13.90
CA ILE A 309 2.86 -8.29 -15.16
C ILE A 309 4.00 -7.30 -14.93
N ALA A 310 3.89 -6.42 -13.92
CA ALA A 310 4.95 -5.47 -13.56
C ALA A 310 6.27 -6.12 -13.07
N ASN A 311 6.35 -7.45 -12.97
CA ASN A 311 7.62 -8.18 -12.78
C ASN A 311 8.39 -8.41 -14.09
N LEU A 312 7.80 -8.12 -15.24
CA LEU A 312 8.45 -8.22 -16.55
C LEU A 312 9.16 -6.90 -16.89
N THR A 313 10.26 -7.01 -17.61
CA THR A 313 10.85 -5.89 -18.36
C THR A 313 10.01 -5.57 -19.59
N ASN A 314 10.21 -4.40 -20.21
CA ASN A 314 9.52 -4.05 -21.46
C ASN A 314 9.76 -5.10 -22.55
N ASP A 315 11.01 -5.52 -22.77
CA ASP A 315 11.33 -6.53 -23.79
C ASP A 315 10.67 -7.90 -23.53
N GLU A 316 10.52 -8.31 -22.27
CA GLU A 316 9.84 -9.55 -21.92
C GLU A 316 8.32 -9.43 -22.05
N PHE A 317 7.76 -8.26 -21.72
CA PHE A 317 6.33 -7.98 -21.85
C PHE A 317 5.92 -7.88 -23.32
N ASP A 318 6.69 -7.16 -24.14
CA ASP A 318 6.46 -7.03 -25.58
C ASP A 318 6.54 -8.38 -26.28
N ARG A 319 7.54 -9.21 -25.94
CA ARG A 319 7.62 -10.59 -26.44
C ARG A 319 6.43 -11.43 -26.00
N PHE A 320 6.02 -11.35 -24.72
CA PHE A 320 4.86 -12.10 -24.24
C PHE A 320 3.58 -11.72 -24.99
N TYR A 321 3.39 -10.41 -25.22
CA TYR A 321 2.28 -9.90 -26.00
C TYR A 321 2.32 -10.39 -27.46
N GLN A 322 3.49 -10.32 -28.10
CA GLN A 322 3.69 -10.74 -29.49
C GLN A 322 3.47 -12.23 -29.68
N ASP A 323 3.96 -13.07 -28.76
CA ASP A 323 3.76 -14.52 -28.79
C ASP A 323 2.27 -14.88 -28.70
N TYR A 324 1.49 -14.11 -27.92
CA TYR A 324 0.06 -14.35 -27.70
C TYR A 324 -0.83 -13.79 -28.82
N ASN A 325 -0.54 -12.59 -29.33
CA ASN A 325 -1.41 -11.86 -30.27
C ASN A 325 -0.88 -11.81 -31.72
N HIS A 326 0.34 -12.31 -31.96
CA HIS A 326 1.04 -12.25 -33.25
C HIS A 326 1.17 -10.84 -33.85
N LYS A 327 1.21 -9.81 -33.00
CA LYS A 327 1.37 -8.41 -33.38
C LYS A 327 2.08 -7.60 -32.29
N GLN A 328 2.53 -6.39 -32.62
CA GLN A 328 3.14 -5.48 -31.65
C GLN A 328 2.08 -4.68 -30.87
N ILE A 329 2.43 -4.23 -29.67
CA ILE A 329 1.60 -3.32 -28.87
C ILE A 329 1.57 -1.97 -29.56
N SER A 330 0.37 -1.47 -29.87
CA SER A 330 0.20 -0.17 -30.55
C SER A 330 -0.56 0.85 -29.71
N SER A 331 -1.25 0.39 -28.66
CA SER A 331 -2.11 1.24 -27.84
C SER A 331 -2.28 0.70 -26.43
N ILE A 332 -2.74 1.55 -25.52
CA ILE A 332 -3.14 1.15 -24.17
C ILE A 332 -4.24 0.07 -24.21
N ASN A 333 -5.17 0.17 -25.16
CA ASN A 333 -6.27 -0.80 -25.29
C ASN A 333 -5.78 -2.21 -25.65
N ASP A 334 -4.67 -2.33 -26.37
CA ASP A 334 -4.02 -3.62 -26.63
C ASP A 334 -3.58 -4.27 -25.32
N ILE A 335 -2.95 -3.51 -24.42
CA ILE A 335 -2.52 -3.99 -23.10
C ILE A 335 -3.73 -4.40 -22.27
N VAL A 336 -4.76 -3.54 -22.21
CA VAL A 336 -5.95 -3.83 -21.38
C VAL A 336 -6.61 -5.13 -21.80
N LYS A 337 -6.84 -5.31 -23.10
CA LYS A 337 -7.44 -6.54 -23.64
C LYS A 337 -6.57 -7.76 -23.38
N PHE A 338 -5.26 -7.64 -23.60
CA PHE A 338 -4.32 -8.73 -23.37
C PHE A 338 -4.30 -9.16 -21.90
N VAL A 339 -3.99 -8.25 -20.98
CA VAL A 339 -3.86 -8.57 -19.55
C VAL A 339 -5.17 -9.08 -18.97
N ASN A 340 -6.32 -8.51 -19.35
CA ASN A 340 -7.61 -8.97 -18.84
C ASN A 340 -7.97 -10.38 -19.32
N ASN A 341 -7.52 -10.79 -20.52
CA ASN A 341 -7.77 -12.12 -21.09
C ASN A 341 -6.81 -13.20 -20.57
N LEU A 342 -5.66 -12.83 -20.00
CA LEU A 342 -4.72 -13.79 -19.43
C LEU A 342 -5.29 -14.50 -18.20
N THR A 343 -4.97 -15.80 -18.07
CA THR A 343 -5.12 -16.52 -16.80
C THR A 343 -3.96 -16.22 -15.87
N TYR A 344 -4.15 -16.48 -14.57
CA TYR A 344 -3.04 -16.40 -13.63
C TYR A 344 -1.94 -17.40 -13.99
N GLU A 345 -2.26 -18.64 -14.35
CA GLU A 345 -1.22 -19.63 -14.71
C GLU A 345 -0.31 -19.15 -15.84
N GLU A 346 -0.87 -18.51 -16.87
CA GLU A 346 -0.10 -17.95 -17.99
C GLU A 346 0.88 -16.87 -17.51
N ILE A 347 0.41 -15.93 -16.69
CA ILE A 347 1.23 -14.85 -16.15
C ILE A 347 2.38 -15.42 -15.29
N PHE A 348 2.08 -16.38 -14.41
CA PHE A 348 3.09 -16.95 -13.53
C PHE A 348 4.08 -17.85 -14.25
N LYS A 349 3.62 -18.60 -15.25
CA LYS A 349 4.52 -19.33 -16.14
C LYS A 349 5.51 -18.36 -16.76
N LYS A 350 5.03 -17.23 -17.31
CA LYS A 350 5.91 -16.23 -17.90
C LYS A 350 6.89 -15.63 -16.89
N ILE A 351 6.42 -15.27 -15.70
CA ILE A 351 7.30 -14.75 -14.64
C ILE A 351 8.38 -15.77 -14.28
N ARG A 352 8.05 -17.06 -14.14
CA ARG A 352 9.04 -18.10 -13.83
C ARG A 352 10.05 -18.35 -14.95
N GLU A 353 9.69 -18.11 -16.21
CA GLU A 353 10.61 -18.29 -17.35
C GLU A 353 11.71 -17.22 -17.37
N VAL A 354 11.48 -16.07 -16.73
CA VAL A 354 12.37 -14.90 -16.77
C VAL A 354 13.08 -14.60 -15.44
N LEU A 355 12.82 -15.42 -14.41
CA LEU A 355 13.52 -15.45 -13.14
C LEU A 355 14.49 -16.63 -13.13
#